data_AF-A0A2N2YSI6-F1
#
_entry.id   AF-A0A2N2YSI6-F1
#
_cell.length_a   1.000
_cell.length_b   1.000
_cell.length_c   1.000
_cell.angle_alpha   90.00
_cell.angle_beta   90.00
_cell.angle_gamma   90.00
#
_symmetry.space_group_name_H-M   'P 1'
#
loop_
_entity.id
_entity.type
_entity.pdbx_description
1 polymer ?
#
loop_
_entity_poly.entity_id
_entity_poly.type
_entity_poly.pdbx_seq_one_letter_code
_entity_poly.pdbx_strand_id
1 'polypeptide(L)'
;MEKYTSEKLAALVQQSIYLNFDTPEKIKTKFGSNIKRKVKSFQREILTNEEIEGKVEKFASSIHANLCRITIGDIINVLSSNLKNKSNYQGIDLAEYDEYFNELAIELVKELINAKYNSIKKDIRNFNK
;
A
#
# COMPACT_ATOMS: atom_id res chain seq x y z
N MET A 1 30.85 -2.03 -2.62
CA MET A 1 29.45 -2.46 -2.42
C MET A 1 29.20 -2.65 -0.95
N GLU A 2 28.14 -2.02 -0.43
CA GLU A 2 27.75 -2.15 0.97
C GLU A 2 26.87 -3.40 1.18
N LYS A 3 26.99 -4.01 2.35
CA LYS A 3 26.11 -5.11 2.78
C LYS A 3 24.92 -4.54 3.54
N TYR A 4 23.73 -4.97 3.14
CA TYR A 4 22.48 -4.52 3.74
C TYR A 4 21.80 -5.71 4.41
N THR A 5 21.37 -5.52 5.66
CA THR A 5 20.49 -6.49 6.31
C THR A 5 19.09 -6.40 5.71
N SER A 6 18.29 -7.44 5.84
CA SER A 6 16.89 -7.41 5.39
C SER A 6 16.09 -6.29 6.05
N GLU A 7 16.41 -5.94 7.29
CA GLU A 7 15.82 -4.79 8.00
C GLU A 7 16.17 -3.45 7.36
N LYS A 8 17.44 -3.24 6.98
CA LYS A 8 17.84 -2.02 6.26
C LYS A 8 17.10 -1.90 4.92
N LEU A 9 17.00 -3.00 4.17
CA LEU A 9 16.26 -3.01 2.89
C LEU A 9 14.77 -2.73 3.09
N ALA A 10 14.17 -3.33 4.11
CA ALA A 10 12.78 -3.08 4.45
C ALA A 10 12.54 -1.63 4.87
N ALA A 11 13.48 -1.01 5.58
CA ALA A 11 13.41 0.40 5.94
C ALA A 11 13.44 1.32 4.70
N LEU A 12 14.21 0.97 3.67
CA LEU A 12 14.22 1.73 2.40
C LEU A 12 12.85 1.65 1.69
N VAL A 13 12.24 0.46 1.65
CA VAL A 13 10.88 0.30 1.09
C VAL A 13 9.87 1.09 1.91
N GLN A 14 9.96 1.03 3.24
CA GLN A 14 9.06 1.79 4.12
C GLN A 14 9.23 3.30 3.90
N GLN A 15 10.46 3.78 3.73
CA GLN A 15 10.72 5.17 3.38
C GLN A 15 10.13 5.53 2.02
N SER A 16 10.25 4.65 1.01
CA SER A 16 9.61 4.85 -0.30
C SER A 16 8.07 4.94 -0.18
N ILE A 17 7.44 4.14 0.68
CA ILE A 17 6.00 4.25 0.96
C ILE A 17 5.66 5.65 1.45
N TYR A 18 6.35 6.13 2.48
CA TYR A 18 6.05 7.47 3.03
C TYR A 18 6.37 8.57 2.02
N LEU A 19 7.48 8.50 1.30
CA LEU A 19 7.84 9.52 0.32
C LEU A 19 6.79 9.64 -0.82
N ASN A 20 6.27 8.50 -1.26
CA ASN A 20 5.30 8.44 -2.35
C ASN A 20 3.84 8.61 -1.92
N PHE A 21 3.51 8.39 -0.64
CA PHE A 21 2.11 8.31 -0.17
C PHE A 21 1.83 9.03 1.16
N ASP A 22 2.68 9.96 1.60
CA ASP A 22 2.53 10.81 2.81
C ASP A 22 1.31 11.75 2.84
N THR A 23 0.48 11.76 1.80
CA THR A 23 -0.79 12.49 1.82
C THR A 23 -1.93 11.69 1.22
N PRO A 24 -3.18 11.94 1.66
CA PRO A 24 -4.37 11.39 1.02
C PRO A 24 -4.42 11.68 -0.49
N GLU A 25 -3.96 12.85 -0.93
CA GLU A 25 -3.96 13.28 -2.34
C GLU A 25 -3.01 12.43 -3.18
N LYS A 26 -1.83 12.07 -2.66
CA LYS A 26 -0.91 11.18 -3.37
C LYS A 26 -1.48 9.77 -3.51
N ILE A 27 -2.14 9.26 -2.46
CA ILE A 27 -2.88 7.98 -2.52
C ILE A 27 -4.02 8.06 -3.52
N LYS A 28 -4.81 9.14 -3.51
CA LYS A 28 -5.91 9.37 -4.47
C LYS A 28 -5.37 9.44 -5.90
N THR A 29 -4.26 10.13 -6.13
CA THR A 29 -3.63 10.24 -7.45
C THR A 29 -3.20 8.87 -7.97
N LYS A 30 -2.54 8.05 -7.15
CA LYS A 30 -2.04 6.74 -7.58
C LYS A 30 -3.13 5.67 -7.65
N PHE A 31 -4.06 5.65 -6.70
CA PHE A 31 -5.01 4.55 -6.50
C PHE A 31 -6.48 4.94 -6.67
N GLY A 32 -6.79 6.18 -7.02
CA GLY A 32 -8.15 6.73 -7.10
C GLY A 32 -9.09 5.88 -7.94
N SER A 33 -8.65 5.41 -9.11
CA SER A 33 -9.44 4.53 -9.98
C SER A 33 -9.78 3.18 -9.31
N ASN A 34 -8.83 2.60 -8.56
CA ASN A 34 -9.04 1.35 -7.81
C ASN A 34 -10.01 1.59 -6.64
N ILE A 35 -9.78 2.65 -5.86
CA ILE A 35 -10.63 3.05 -4.74
C ILE A 35 -12.06 3.35 -5.23
N LYS A 36 -12.21 4.09 -6.34
CA LYS A 36 -13.51 4.42 -6.94
C LYS A 36 -14.29 3.17 -7.34
N ARG A 37 -13.63 2.19 -7.97
CA ARG A 37 -14.24 0.89 -8.31
C ARG A 37 -14.75 0.18 -7.05
N LYS A 38 -13.93 0.17 -5.99
CA LYS A 38 -14.24 -0.44 -4.69
C LYS A 38 -15.37 0.27 -3.95
N VAL A 39 -15.41 1.60 -3.97
CA VAL A 39 -16.49 2.41 -3.41
C VAL A 39 -17.81 2.06 -4.10
N LYS A 40 -17.82 2.04 -5.45
CA LYS A 40 -19.00 1.72 -6.25
C LYS A 40 -19.53 0.30 -5.99
N SER A 41 -18.65 -0.69 -5.81
CA SER A 41 -19.08 -2.08 -5.65
C SER A 41 -19.86 -2.38 -4.36
N PHE A 42 -19.89 -1.46 -3.39
CA PHE A 42 -20.66 -1.61 -2.16
C PHE A 42 -21.92 -0.77 -2.08
N GLN A 43 -22.14 0.13 -3.04
CA GLN A 43 -23.32 0.99 -3.00
C GLN A 43 -24.51 0.22 -3.52
N ARG A 44 -25.60 0.26 -2.77
CA ARG A 44 -26.91 -0.24 -3.22
C ARG A 44 -27.62 0.78 -4.11
N GLU A 45 -27.30 2.06 -3.90
CA GLU A 45 -27.89 3.20 -4.59
C GLU A 45 -26.91 3.79 -5.62
N ILE A 46 -27.47 4.41 -6.65
CA ILE A 46 -26.69 5.15 -7.64
C ILE A 46 -26.25 6.46 -6.99
N LEU A 47 -24.95 6.56 -6.69
CA LEU A 47 -24.36 7.79 -6.19
C LEU A 47 -24.08 8.78 -7.32
N THR A 48 -24.21 10.06 -7.01
CA THR A 48 -23.69 11.14 -7.85
C THR A 48 -22.16 11.11 -7.91
N ASN A 49 -21.59 11.79 -8.91
CA ASN A 49 -20.14 11.89 -9.04
C ASN A 49 -19.49 12.57 -7.81
N GLU A 50 -20.13 13.60 -7.25
CA GLU A 50 -19.64 14.31 -6.07
C GLU A 50 -19.60 13.41 -4.83
N GLU A 51 -20.65 12.62 -4.59
CA GLU A 51 -20.67 11.66 -3.48
C GLU A 51 -19.61 10.57 -3.63
N ILE A 52 -19.37 10.11 -4.87
CA ILE A 52 -18.31 9.15 -5.14
C ILE A 52 -16.95 9.75 -4.82
N GLU A 53 -16.67 10.97 -5.27
CA GLU A 53 -15.40 11.65 -4.99
C GLU A 53 -15.21 11.88 -3.49
N GLY A 54 -16.24 12.34 -2.77
CA GLY A 54 -16.18 12.49 -1.31
C GLY A 54 -15.92 11.16 -0.58
N LYS A 55 -16.49 10.04 -1.08
CA LYS A 55 -16.19 8.70 -0.53
C LYS A 55 -14.78 8.23 -0.88
N VAL A 56 -14.28 8.53 -2.08
CA VAL A 56 -12.90 8.22 -2.49
C VAL A 56 -11.90 8.97 -1.60
N GLU A 57 -12.13 10.25 -1.31
CA GLU A 57 -11.28 11.06 -0.44
C GLU A 57 -11.25 10.55 1.00
N LYS A 58 -12.43 10.21 1.56
CA LYS A 58 -12.51 9.59 2.89
C LYS A 58 -11.77 8.25 2.93
N PHE A 59 -11.88 7.45 1.87
CA PHE A 59 -11.18 6.18 1.79
C PHE A 59 -9.66 6.39 1.70
N ALA A 60 -9.18 7.28 0.82
CA ALA A 60 -7.76 7.60 0.70
C ALA A 60 -7.19 8.14 2.02
N SER A 61 -7.92 9.02 2.71
CA SER A 61 -7.55 9.53 4.04
C SER A 61 -7.45 8.41 5.08
N SER A 62 -8.37 7.44 5.05
CA SER A 62 -8.28 6.27 5.91
C SER A 62 -7.06 5.40 5.59
N ILE A 63 -6.65 5.28 4.32
CA ILE A 63 -5.46 4.50 3.96
C ILE A 63 -4.20 5.23 4.43
N HIS A 64 -4.12 6.55 4.20
CA HIS A 64 -3.04 7.39 4.69
C HIS A 64 -2.81 7.20 6.20
N ALA A 65 -3.89 7.34 6.99
CA ALA A 65 -3.84 7.19 8.45
C ALA A 65 -3.43 5.77 8.91
N ASN A 66 -3.45 4.78 8.03
CA ASN A 66 -3.09 3.39 8.34
C ASN A 66 -1.83 2.92 7.63
N LEU A 67 -1.07 3.80 6.95
CA LEU A 67 0.22 3.43 6.34
C LEU A 67 1.20 2.88 7.37
N CYS A 68 1.15 3.37 8.60
CA CYS A 68 1.94 2.88 9.73
C CYS A 68 1.70 1.41 10.08
N ARG A 69 0.62 0.79 9.58
CA ARG A 69 0.36 -0.64 9.74
C ARG A 69 1.23 -1.50 8.83
N ILE A 70 1.88 -0.93 7.82
CA ILE A 70 2.86 -1.64 7.00
C ILE A 70 4.17 -1.65 7.78
N THR A 71 4.42 -2.75 8.49
CA THR A 71 5.58 -2.87 9.37
C THR A 71 6.83 -3.33 8.62
N ILE A 72 8.00 -3.10 9.20
CA ILE A 72 9.26 -3.66 8.71
C ILE A 72 9.19 -5.19 8.60
N GLY A 73 8.53 -5.86 9.55
CA GLY A 73 8.34 -7.31 9.52
C GLY A 73 7.53 -7.78 8.31
N ASP A 74 6.43 -7.08 7.99
CA ASP A 74 5.61 -7.38 6.81
C ASP A 74 6.43 -7.24 5.53
N ILE A 75 7.20 -6.15 5.41
CA ILE A 75 8.06 -5.88 4.27
C ILE A 75 9.14 -6.96 4.14
N ILE A 76 9.81 -7.33 5.25
CA ILE A 76 10.81 -8.40 5.24
C ILE A 76 10.19 -9.70 4.71
N ASN A 77 8.97 -10.04 5.10
CA ASN A 77 8.34 -11.29 4.66
C ASN A 77 8.13 -11.35 3.13
N VAL A 78 7.88 -10.19 2.50
CA VAL A 78 7.64 -10.11 1.05
C VAL A 78 8.88 -9.74 0.22
N LEU A 79 9.98 -9.30 0.85
CA LEU A 79 11.26 -9.10 0.18
C LEU A 79 11.73 -10.38 -0.52
N SER A 80 12.20 -10.25 -1.76
CA SER A 80 12.60 -11.40 -2.57
C SER A 80 13.77 -12.16 -1.94
N SER A 81 13.71 -13.49 -1.94
CA SER A 81 14.78 -14.33 -1.38
C SER A 81 16.12 -14.09 -2.09
N ASN A 82 16.09 -13.78 -3.38
CA ASN A 82 17.29 -13.42 -4.14
C ASN A 82 17.94 -12.14 -3.61
N LEU A 83 17.16 -11.08 -3.37
CA LEU A 83 17.67 -9.84 -2.80
C LEU A 83 18.19 -10.03 -1.38
N LYS A 84 17.48 -10.79 -0.54
CA LYS A 84 17.95 -11.15 0.82
C LYS A 84 19.29 -11.87 0.79
N ASN A 85 19.49 -12.80 -0.14
CA ASN A 85 20.75 -13.53 -0.27
C ASN A 85 21.87 -12.65 -0.83
N LYS A 86 21.64 -11.91 -1.92
CA LYS A 86 22.65 -11.04 -2.52
C LYS A 86 23.12 -9.95 -1.56
N SER A 87 22.20 -9.28 -0.88
CA SER A 87 22.51 -8.20 0.07
C SER A 87 23.38 -8.65 1.25
N ASN A 88 23.16 -9.85 1.77
CA ASN A 88 23.92 -10.39 2.90
C ASN A 88 25.31 -10.91 2.51
N TYR A 89 25.44 -11.55 1.34
CA TYR A 89 26.67 -12.27 0.95
C TYR A 89 27.55 -11.48 -0.01
N GLN A 90 26.97 -10.90 -1.06
CA GLN A 90 27.68 -10.25 -2.17
C GLN A 90 27.75 -8.72 -2.01
N GLY A 91 26.83 -8.14 -1.22
CA GLY A 91 26.56 -6.72 -1.24
C GLY A 91 25.70 -6.36 -2.44
N ILE A 92 25.01 -5.21 -2.38
CA ILE A 92 24.17 -4.72 -3.48
C ILE A 92 24.48 -3.25 -3.75
N ASP A 93 24.28 -2.85 -5.00
CA ASP A 93 24.12 -1.45 -5.37
C ASP A 93 22.63 -1.12 -5.29
N LEU A 94 22.24 -0.17 -4.44
CA LEU A 94 20.82 0.17 -4.25
C LEU A 94 20.20 0.76 -5.53
N ALA A 95 20.99 1.46 -6.35
CA ALA A 95 20.51 2.08 -7.57
C ALA A 95 19.92 1.05 -8.56
N GLU A 96 20.42 -0.19 -8.56
CA GLU A 96 19.89 -1.27 -9.39
C GLU A 96 18.52 -1.80 -8.92
N TYR A 97 18.11 -1.47 -7.68
CA TYR A 97 16.89 -1.99 -7.05
C TYR A 97 15.85 -0.91 -6.75
N ASP A 98 16.07 0.35 -7.17
CA ASP A 98 15.12 1.44 -6.96
C ASP A 98 13.73 1.14 -7.53
N GLU A 99 13.66 0.59 -8.75
CA GLU A 99 12.39 0.17 -9.36
C GLU A 99 11.71 -0.91 -8.52
N TYR A 100 12.46 -1.94 -8.11
CA TYR A 100 11.96 -3.00 -7.25
C TYR A 100 11.38 -2.48 -5.93
N PHE A 101 12.08 -1.57 -5.25
CA PHE A 101 11.59 -1.01 -3.98
C PHE A 101 10.33 -0.16 -4.17
N ASN A 102 10.25 0.61 -5.26
CA ASN A 102 9.07 1.41 -5.59
C ASN A 102 7.87 0.54 -5.95
N GLU A 103 8.07 -0.52 -6.73
CA GLU A 103 7.01 -1.48 -7.04
C GLU A 103 6.50 -2.18 -5.78
N LEU A 104 7.40 -2.61 -4.91
CA LEU A 104 7.03 -3.26 -3.65
C LEU A 104 6.25 -2.30 -2.73
N ALA A 105 6.66 -1.03 -2.64
CA ALA A 105 5.92 0.00 -1.92
C ALA A 105 4.49 0.16 -2.45
N ILE A 106 4.32 0.17 -3.77
CA ILE A 106 3.01 0.25 -4.42
C ILE A 106 2.14 -0.97 -4.08
N GLU A 107 2.69 -2.18 -4.16
CA GLU A 107 1.96 -3.41 -3.87
C GLU A 107 1.50 -3.47 -2.41
N LEU A 108 2.36 -3.11 -1.45
CA LEU A 108 1.99 -3.07 -0.03
C LEU A 108 0.83 -2.10 0.26
N VAL A 109 0.82 -0.93 -0.38
CA VAL A 109 -0.31 0.02 -0.25
C VAL A 109 -1.58 -0.54 -0.92
N LYS A 110 -1.46 -1.26 -2.05
CA LYS A 110 -2.62 -1.96 -2.66
C LYS A 110 -3.18 -3.03 -1.73
N GLU A 111 -2.34 -3.80 -1.05
CA GLU A 111 -2.76 -4.80 -0.07
C GLU A 111 -3.51 -4.16 1.10
N LEU A 112 -3.01 -3.03 1.62
CA LEU A 112 -3.71 -2.26 2.65
C LEU A 112 -5.09 -1.77 2.17
N ILE A 113 -5.19 -1.27 0.93
CA ILE A 113 -6.48 -0.90 0.30
C ILE A 113 -7.41 -2.11 0.22
N ASN A 114 -6.90 -3.26 -0.19
CA ASN A 114 -7.68 -4.50 -0.30
C ASN A 114 -8.16 -4.99 1.07
N ALA A 115 -7.31 -4.92 2.09
CA ALA A 115 -7.66 -5.29 3.46
C ALA A 115 -8.77 -4.39 4.00
N LYS A 116 -8.66 -3.06 3.82
CA LYS A 116 -9.70 -2.11 4.23
C LYS A 116 -11.03 -2.38 3.51
N TYR A 117 -10.97 -2.58 2.20
CA TYR A 117 -12.13 -2.95 1.38
C TYR A 117 -12.81 -4.22 1.91
N ASN A 118 -12.04 -5.27 2.18
CA ASN A 118 -12.56 -6.53 2.66
C ASN A 118 -13.18 -6.41 4.06
N SER A 119 -12.62 -5.58 4.95
CA SER A 119 -13.23 -5.27 6.25
C SER A 119 -14.60 -4.63 6.09
N ILE A 120 -14.70 -3.56 5.30
CA ILE A 120 -15.99 -2.87 5.05
C ILE A 120 -17.02 -3.83 4.45
N LYS A 121 -16.58 -4.69 3.51
CA LYS A 121 -17.45 -5.71 2.90
C LYS A 121 -18.02 -6.68 3.93
N LYS A 122 -17.20 -7.10 4.90
CA LYS A 122 -17.60 -8.02 5.97
C LYS A 122 -18.61 -7.34 6.90
N ASP A 123 -18.35 -6.10 7.28
CA ASP A 123 -19.25 -5.33 8.16
C ASP A 123 -20.64 -5.20 7.52
N ILE A 124 -20.71 -4.79 6.25
CA ILE A 124 -21.98 -4.70 5.50
C ILE A 124 -22.71 -6.05 5.48
N ARG A 125 -22.02 -7.18 5.28
CA ARG A 125 -22.66 -8.50 5.28
C ARG A 125 -23.23 -8.88 6.64
N ASN A 126 -22.52 -8.56 7.72
CA ASN A 126 -22.94 -8.90 9.08
C ASN A 126 -24.14 -8.06 9.56
N PHE A 127 -24.27 -6.82 9.11
CA PHE A 127 -25.44 -5.97 9.42
C PHE A 127 -26.75 -6.40 8.72
N ASN A 128 -26.69 -7.27 7.71
CA ASN A 128 -27.86 -7.74 6.97
C ASN A 128 -28.27 -9.19 7.32
N LYS A 129 -27.70 -9.76 8.37
CA LYS A 129 -28.10 -11.05 8.95
C LYS A 129 -28.89 -10.80 10.23
#